data_AF-A0A9D9GDG8-F1
#
_entry.id   AF-A0A9D9GDG8-F1
#
_cell.length_a   1.000
_cell.length_b   1.000
_cell.length_c   1.000
_cell.angle_alpha   90.00
_cell.angle_beta   90.00
_cell.angle_gamma   90.00
#
_symmetry.space_group_name_H-M   'P 1'
#
loop_
_entity.id
_entity.type
_entity.pdbx_description
1 polymer ?
#
loop_
_entity_poly.entity_id
_entity_poly.type
_entity_poly.pdbx_seq_one_letter_code
_entity_poly.pdbx_strand_id
1 'polypeptide(L)'
;ENSALKRRDMALVEVRPIVPATSNQVLQGITRAALQTSSFISAASFQETTKVLNEAAIQAKSDDLVNLKENVITGNPIPGGTGLRDYDDLVVGLKSDLE
;
A
#
# COMPACT_ATOMS: atom_id res chain seq x y z
N GLU A 1 -18.56 8.45 26.40
CA GLU A 1 -18.39 7.04 26.80
C GLU A 1 -18.07 6.83 28.28
N ASN A 2 -17.09 7.50 28.90
CA ASN A 2 -16.81 7.34 30.34
C ASN A 2 -17.96 7.76 31.29
N SER A 3 -18.86 8.62 30.83
CA SER A 3 -20.06 9.03 31.59
C SER A 3 -21.16 7.95 31.67
N ALA A 4 -21.13 6.93 30.80
CA ALA A 4 -22.03 5.77 30.89
C ALA A 4 -21.47 4.69 31.83
N LEU A 5 -20.14 4.50 31.85
CA LEU A 5 -19.43 3.61 32.78
C LEU A 5 -19.57 4.10 34.24
N LYS A 6 -19.42 5.42 34.45
CA LYS A 6 -19.61 6.07 35.75
C LYS A 6 -21.05 6.01 36.28
N ARG A 7 -22.05 5.86 35.39
CA ARG A 7 -23.46 5.68 35.76
C ARG A 7 -23.84 4.22 36.07
N ARG A 8 -22.97 3.27 35.72
CA ARG A 8 -23.17 1.83 35.90
C ARG A 8 -22.18 1.22 36.89
N ASP A 9 -21.52 2.05 37.72
CA ASP A 9 -20.49 1.66 38.70
C ASP A 9 -19.40 0.73 38.14
N MET A 10 -19.04 0.90 36.86
CA MET A 10 -17.98 0.15 36.22
C MET A 10 -16.66 0.92 36.25
N ALA A 11 -15.54 0.18 36.29
CA ALA A 11 -14.20 0.74 36.26
C ALA A 11 -14.01 1.63 35.01
N LEU A 12 -13.46 2.82 35.23
CA LEU A 12 -13.14 3.77 34.18
C LEU A 12 -11.93 3.27 33.39
N VAL A 13 -11.94 3.47 32.07
CA VAL A 13 -10.79 3.15 31.23
C VAL A 13 -9.66 4.13 31.53
N GLU A 14 -8.59 3.63 32.13
CA GLU A 14 -7.35 4.39 32.35
C GLU A 14 -6.52 4.38 31.08
N VAL A 15 -6.28 5.57 30.52
CA VAL A 15 -5.43 5.76 29.34
C VAL A 15 -4.06 6.23 29.82
N ARG A 16 -3.01 5.48 29.49
CA ARG A 16 -1.63 5.92 29.76
C ARG A 16 -1.26 7.11 28.87
N PRO A 17 -0.49 8.10 29.36
CA PRO A 17 0.09 9.12 28.48
C PRO A 17 1.04 8.43 27.48
N ILE A 18 0.85 8.73 26.20
CA ILE A 18 1.65 8.18 25.09
C ILE A 18 2.59 9.26 24.58
N VAL A 19 3.87 8.91 24.42
CA VAL A 19 4.84 9.76 23.72
C VAL A 19 4.68 9.52 22.21
N PRO A 20 4.45 10.55 21.39
CA PRO A 20 4.28 10.37 19.94
C PRO A 20 5.59 9.93 19.30
N ALA A 21 5.49 9.12 18.24
CA ALA A 21 6.66 8.74 17.45
C ALA A 21 7.19 9.97 16.68
N THR A 22 8.47 10.30 16.88
CA THR A 22 9.19 11.32 16.10
C THR A 22 10.07 10.65 15.05
N SER A 23 9.98 11.07 13.80
CA SER A 23 10.80 10.55 12.70
C SER A 23 11.70 11.63 12.11
N ASN A 24 12.87 11.23 11.59
CA ASN A 24 13.78 12.09 10.84
C ASN A 24 13.92 11.53 9.41
N GLN A 25 14.04 12.41 8.42
CA GLN A 25 14.28 11.98 7.05
C GLN A 25 15.72 11.49 6.89
N VAL A 26 15.90 10.33 6.27
CA VAL A 26 17.22 9.74 5.97
C VAL A 26 17.38 9.63 4.47
N LEU A 27 18.48 10.18 3.94
CA LEU A 27 18.81 10.04 2.54
C LEU A 27 19.32 8.62 2.25
N GLN A 28 18.71 7.96 1.29
CA GLN A 28 19.11 6.64 0.83
C GLN A 28 19.53 6.68 -0.64
N GLY A 29 20.52 5.85 -1.01
CA GLY A 29 20.90 5.68 -2.41
C GLY A 29 19.81 4.96 -3.21
N ILE A 30 19.77 5.20 -4.53
CA ILE A 30 18.72 4.68 -5.43
C ILE A 30 18.58 3.14 -5.36
N THR A 31 19.69 2.41 -5.25
CA THR A 31 19.69 0.94 -5.18
C THR A 31 19.04 0.45 -3.89
N ARG A 32 19.36 1.10 -2.76
CA ARG A 32 18.81 0.71 -1.45
C ARG A 32 17.33 1.06 -1.36
N ALA A 33 16.94 2.22 -1.85
CA ALA A 33 15.54 2.62 -1.94
C ALA A 33 14.72 1.66 -2.83
N ALA A 34 15.29 1.22 -3.97
CA ALA A 34 14.62 0.29 -4.88
C ALA A 34 14.42 -1.12 -4.27
N LEU A 35 15.38 -1.61 -3.48
CA LEU A 35 15.26 -2.91 -2.80
C LEU A 35 14.32 -2.88 -1.58
N GLN A 36 14.11 -1.70 -0.98
CA GLN A 36 13.24 -1.51 0.19
C GLN A 36 11.78 -1.19 -0.17
N THR A 37 11.37 -1.39 -1.42
CA THR A 37 9.96 -1.19 -1.82
C THR A 37 9.02 -2.17 -1.09
N SER A 38 7.77 -1.77 -0.94
CA SER A 38 6.75 -2.59 -0.28
C SER A 38 6.43 -3.86 -1.07
N SER A 39 6.52 -3.83 -2.40
CA SER A 39 6.29 -5.01 -3.23
C SER A 39 7.54 -5.89 -3.33
N PHE A 40 7.43 -7.14 -2.87
CA PHE A 40 8.54 -8.08 -3.04
C PHE A 40 8.68 -8.53 -4.50
N ILE A 41 7.60 -8.54 -5.28
CA ILE A 41 7.64 -8.88 -6.72
C ILE A 41 8.46 -7.83 -7.47
N SER A 42 8.19 -6.54 -7.23
CA SER A 42 8.95 -5.44 -7.81
C SER A 42 10.39 -5.36 -7.32
N ALA A 43 10.64 -5.65 -6.04
CA ALA A 43 11.99 -5.69 -5.49
C ALA A 43 12.83 -6.84 -6.09
N ALA A 44 12.25 -8.05 -6.15
CA ALA A 44 12.91 -9.24 -6.66
C ALA A 44 13.23 -9.16 -8.15
N SER A 45 12.46 -8.37 -8.91
CA SER A 45 12.69 -8.12 -10.35
C SER A 45 13.82 -7.13 -10.61
N PHE A 46 14.29 -6.39 -9.60
CA PHE A 46 15.39 -5.45 -9.76
C PHE A 46 16.74 -6.17 -9.66
N GLN A 47 17.09 -6.66 -8.47
CA GLN A 47 18.32 -7.40 -8.15
C GLN A 47 18.11 -8.28 -6.90
N GLU A 48 19.10 -9.11 -6.55
CA GLU A 48 19.11 -9.93 -5.32
C GLU A 48 17.89 -10.86 -5.15
N THR A 49 17.33 -11.37 -6.25
CA THR A 49 16.06 -12.13 -6.31
C THR A 49 15.95 -13.22 -5.24
N THR A 50 16.97 -14.06 -5.05
CA THR A 50 16.94 -15.15 -4.06
C THR A 50 16.80 -14.65 -2.63
N LYS A 51 17.47 -13.55 -2.28
CA LYS A 51 17.42 -12.96 -0.95
C LYS A 51 16.05 -12.34 -0.68
N VAL A 52 15.54 -11.57 -1.65
CA VAL A 52 14.21 -10.92 -1.54
C VAL A 52 13.10 -11.95 -1.39
N LEU A 53 13.13 -13.03 -2.19
CA LEU A 53 12.11 -14.09 -2.11
C LEU A 53 12.19 -14.87 -0.79
N ASN A 54 13.39 -15.10 -0.26
CA ASN A 54 13.55 -15.79 1.03
C ASN A 54 13.00 -14.93 2.19
N GLU A 55 13.33 -13.64 2.22
CA GLU A 55 12.80 -12.72 3.24
C GLU A 55 11.27 -12.61 3.17
N ALA A 56 10.71 -12.52 1.96
CA ALA A 56 9.26 -12.47 1.75
C ALA A 56 8.56 -13.77 2.21
N ALA A 57 9.16 -14.93 1.94
CA ALA A 57 8.65 -16.23 2.37
C ALA A 57 8.66 -16.38 3.90
N ILE A 58 9.76 -15.96 4.56
CA ILE A 58 9.89 -15.99 6.02
C ILE A 58 8.84 -15.08 6.69
N GLN A 59 8.58 -13.92 6.11
CA GLN A 59 7.62 -12.94 6.62
C GLN A 59 6.17 -13.24 6.22
N ALA A 60 5.93 -14.28 5.42
CA ALA A 60 4.63 -14.58 4.80
C ALA A 60 3.99 -13.34 4.14
N LYS A 61 4.82 -12.58 3.41
CA LYS A 61 4.42 -11.29 2.82
C LYS A 61 3.49 -11.51 1.63
N SER A 62 2.37 -10.79 1.59
CA SER A 62 1.49 -10.70 0.42
C SER A 62 1.78 -9.44 -0.39
N ASP A 63 1.55 -9.51 -1.70
CA ASP A 63 1.69 -8.38 -2.62
C ASP A 63 0.32 -8.01 -3.19
N ASP A 64 -0.09 -6.76 -3.01
CA ASP A 64 -1.42 -6.28 -3.42
C ASP A 64 -1.45 -5.80 -4.88
N LEU A 65 -0.34 -5.88 -5.61
CA LEU A 65 -0.22 -5.52 -7.03
C LEU A 65 -0.73 -4.11 -7.34
N VAL A 66 -0.39 -3.14 -6.49
CA VAL A 66 -0.90 -1.76 -6.62
C VAL A 66 -0.05 -0.93 -7.58
N ASN A 67 1.21 -1.29 -7.80
CA ASN A 67 2.15 -0.49 -8.58
C ASN A 67 2.31 -0.98 -10.02
N LEU A 68 3.00 -0.16 -10.79
CA LEU A 68 3.28 -0.39 -12.21
C LEU A 68 3.94 -1.75 -12.48
N LYS A 69 5.08 -2.02 -11.85
CA LYS A 69 5.91 -3.20 -12.17
C LYS A 69 5.20 -4.51 -11.84
N GLU A 70 4.52 -4.57 -10.71
CA GLU A 70 3.74 -5.76 -10.32
C GLU A 70 2.69 -6.11 -11.37
N ASN A 71 1.93 -5.11 -11.85
CA ASN A 71 0.90 -5.32 -12.86
C ASN A 71 1.48 -5.71 -14.21
N VAL A 72 2.62 -5.11 -14.61
CA VAL A 72 3.32 -5.51 -15.84
C VAL A 72 3.79 -6.96 -15.79
N ILE A 73 4.34 -7.41 -14.65
CA ILE A 73 4.85 -8.79 -14.50
C ILE A 73 3.70 -9.80 -14.48
N THR A 74 2.57 -9.45 -13.87
CA THR A 74 1.39 -10.32 -13.75
C THR A 74 0.50 -10.29 -14.98
N GLY A 75 0.64 -9.31 -15.86
CA GLY A 75 -0.16 -9.15 -17.07
C GLY A 75 -1.48 -8.38 -16.87
N ASN A 76 -1.61 -7.67 -15.75
CA ASN A 76 -2.76 -6.82 -15.46
C ASN A 76 -2.61 -5.43 -16.11
N PRO A 77 -3.71 -4.70 -16.34
CA PRO A 77 -3.65 -3.29 -16.71
C PRO A 77 -2.81 -2.49 -15.71
N ILE A 78 -1.93 -1.64 -16.23
CA ILE A 78 -1.10 -0.78 -15.38
C ILE A 78 -1.96 0.30 -14.71
N PRO A 79 -1.65 0.72 -13.47
CA PRO A 79 -2.38 1.77 -12.74
C PRO A 79 -2.04 3.17 -13.26
N GLY A 80 -2.13 3.37 -14.57
CA GLY A 80 -1.78 4.61 -15.26
C GLY A 80 -2.34 4.63 -16.68
N GLY A 81 -2.58 5.84 -17.19
CA GLY A 81 -3.24 6.00 -18.48
C GLY A 81 -4.64 5.39 -18.45
N THR A 82 -4.99 4.64 -19.50
CA THR A 82 -6.30 3.98 -19.63
C THR A 82 -6.52 2.83 -18.66
N GLY A 83 -5.50 2.37 -17.92
CA GLY A 83 -5.63 1.34 -16.90
C GLY A 83 -5.95 1.89 -15.50
N LEU A 84 -6.24 3.19 -15.38
CA LEU A 84 -6.79 3.75 -14.17
C LEU A 84 -8.24 3.31 -14.00
N ARG A 85 -8.60 2.89 -12.78
CA ARG A 85 -9.96 2.43 -12.44
C ARG A 85 -11.04 3.48 -12.72
N ASP A 86 -10.69 4.76 -12.67
CA ASP A 86 -11.58 5.87 -13.00
C ASP A 86 -12.11 5.81 -14.46
N TYR A 87 -11.40 5.10 -15.34
CA TYR A 87 -11.80 4.91 -16.73
C TYR A 87 -12.56 3.61 -16.99
N ASP A 88 -12.69 2.71 -16.02
CA ASP A 88 -13.37 1.42 -16.21
C ASP A 88 -14.85 1.59 -16.58
N ASP A 89 -15.51 2.60 -16.00
CA ASP A 89 -16.92 2.94 -16.26
C ASP A 89 -17.10 4.09 -17.28
N LEU A 90 -16.01 4.58 -17.87
CA LEU A 90 -16.06 5.71 -18.79
C LEU A 90 -16.60 5.27 -20.16
N VAL A 91 -17.87 5.55 -20.41
CA VAL A 91 -18.48 5.35 -21.73
C VAL A 91 -18.18 6.57 -22.60
N VAL A 92 -17.35 6.38 -23.63
CA VAL A 92 -17.07 7.39 -24.67
C VAL A 92 -18.08 7.29 -25.80
N GLY A 93 -18.81 8.39 -26.05
CA GLY A 93 -19.79 8.52 -27.14
C GLY A 93 -19.64 9.85 -27.89
N LEU A 94 -20.31 9.98 -29.03
CA LEU A 94 -20.35 11.24 -29.77
C LEU A 94 -21.24 12.24 -29.03
N LYS A 95 -20.83 13.51 -29.00
CA LYS A 95 -21.61 14.56 -28.34
C LYS A 95 -23.01 14.73 -28.95
N SER A 96 -23.16 14.40 -30.25
CA SER A 96 -24.42 14.38 -30.98
C SER A 96 -25.42 13.32 -30.50
N ASP A 97 -24.94 12.28 -29.81
CA ASP A 97 -25.77 11.15 -29.37
C ASP A 97 -26.26 11.34 -27.92
N LEU A 98 -25.83 12.42 -27.25
CA LEU A 98 -26.23 12.82 -25.90
C LEU A 98 -27.26 13.97 -25.87
N GLU A 99 -27.55 14.59 -27.02
CA GLU A 99 -28.58 15.64 -27.16
C GLU A 99 -29.97 15.06 -27.43
#